data_AF-A0A1H3FIA0-F1
#
_entry.id   AF-A0A1H3FIA0-F1
#
_cell.length_a   1.000
_cell.length_b   1.000
_cell.length_c   1.000
_cell.angle_alpha   90.00
_cell.angle_beta   90.00
_cell.angle_gamma   90.00
#
_symmetry.space_group_name_H-M   'P 1'
#
loop_
_entity.id
_entity.type
_entity.pdbx_description
1 polymer ?
#
loop_
_entity_poly.entity_id
_entity_poly.type
_entity_poly.pdbx_seq_one_letter_code
_entity_poly.pdbx_strand_id
1 'polypeptide(L)'
;MRPRPPRRALLGVFGALGSIALGGCLAEGNRATPTPRPDADGDGAPDHGDDYPTDDRRAVRTFRSTGSPTLQPGEFTAIALTNAPTARGDVLHYEVTVAGSTPVDCLVLERDPYDAYVDGARDVPIVDEYSRVGVREAEVTVELDRGEYLFVLDHTALKTDPGSDPVTVEHVVEMAEPAPTSTEE
;
A
#
# COMPACT_ATOMS: atom_id res chain seq x y z
N MET A 1 40.04 8.92 46.06
CA MET A 1 38.68 8.74 46.60
C MET A 1 37.69 9.47 45.69
N ARG A 2 36.71 8.78 45.12
CA ARG A 2 35.49 9.42 44.57
C ARG A 2 34.35 9.16 45.54
N PRO A 3 33.52 10.18 45.82
CA PRO A 3 32.08 9.96 45.86
C PRO A 3 31.32 10.95 44.94
N ARG A 4 30.06 10.55 44.70
CA ARG A 4 29.10 10.92 43.66
C ARG A 4 28.48 12.33 43.82
N PRO A 5 27.83 12.87 42.76
CA PRO A 5 27.22 14.19 42.76
C PRO A 5 25.83 14.21 43.44
N PRO A 6 25.33 15.39 43.86
CA PRO A 6 23.94 15.54 44.30
C PRO A 6 22.98 15.65 43.10
N ARG A 7 21.88 14.89 43.17
CA ARG A 7 20.65 15.01 42.37
C ARG A 7 19.73 16.07 43.00
N ARG A 8 19.08 16.91 42.18
CA ARG A 8 17.74 17.55 42.31
C ARG A 8 17.59 18.56 41.15
N ALA A 9 16.85 18.29 40.08
CA ALA A 9 15.38 18.27 39.91
C ALA A 9 14.73 19.66 40.00
N LEU A 10 14.21 20.17 38.87
CA LEU A 10 12.89 20.83 38.67
C LEU A 10 12.87 21.41 37.23
N LEU A 11 12.12 20.82 36.30
CA LEU A 11 10.71 21.08 35.96
C LEU A 11 10.47 22.45 35.28
N GLY A 12 10.13 22.38 34.00
CA GLY A 12 9.51 23.42 33.18
C GLY A 12 9.19 22.76 31.84
N VAL A 13 8.07 22.05 31.70
CA VAL A 13 6.76 22.60 31.29
C VAL A 13 6.91 23.56 30.11
N PHE A 14 6.95 23.00 28.91
CA PHE A 14 6.34 23.60 27.74
C PHE A 14 5.56 22.51 27.02
N GLY A 15 4.23 22.68 26.99
CA GLY A 15 3.35 21.90 26.15
C GLY A 15 3.43 22.40 24.71
N ALA A 16 3.40 21.46 23.79
CA ALA A 16 2.79 21.63 22.47
C ALA A 16 2.30 20.25 22.02
N LEU A 17 1.02 20.21 21.66
CA LEU A 17 0.33 19.08 21.03
C LEU A 17 1.04 18.71 19.73
N GLY A 18 1.16 17.41 19.44
CA GLY A 18 1.68 16.95 18.15
C GLY A 18 1.93 15.45 18.10
N SER A 19 0.92 14.75 17.59
CA SER A 19 0.99 13.43 16.94
C SER A 19 1.42 12.23 17.79
N ILE A 20 0.44 11.36 18.01
CA ILE A 20 0.63 9.97 18.37
C ILE A 20 1.50 9.33 17.28
N ALA A 21 2.78 9.08 17.60
CA ALA A 21 3.63 8.21 16.81
C ALA A 21 3.15 6.76 17.02
N LEU A 22 2.27 6.29 16.13
CA LEU A 22 2.00 4.87 15.99
C LEU A 22 3.07 4.26 15.08
N GLY A 23 3.88 3.36 15.63
CA GLY A 23 4.32 2.16 14.90
C GLY A 23 5.66 2.21 14.17
N GLY A 24 6.75 2.55 14.86
CA GLY A 24 8.06 2.02 14.48
C GLY A 24 8.23 0.62 15.09
N CYS A 25 8.30 -0.43 14.26
CA CYS A 25 8.69 -1.77 14.69
C CYS A 25 9.97 -2.18 13.98
N LEU A 26 11.11 -2.01 14.67
CA LEU A 26 12.34 -2.71 14.33
C LEU A 26 12.39 -4.05 15.08
N ALA A 27 12.77 -5.10 14.36
CA ALA A 27 13.20 -6.44 14.77
C ALA A 27 12.16 -7.58 14.89
N GLU A 28 12.46 -8.64 14.13
CA GLU A 28 12.05 -10.04 14.28
C GLU A 28 10.57 -10.41 14.17
N GLY A 29 10.20 -10.89 12.98
CA GLY A 29 9.04 -11.72 12.76
C GLY A 29 8.24 -11.28 11.54
N ASN A 30 8.20 -12.16 10.55
CA ASN A 30 7.30 -12.23 9.39
C ASN A 30 5.88 -11.67 9.67
N ARG A 31 5.72 -10.35 9.72
CA ARG A 31 4.42 -9.69 9.81
C ARG A 31 4.14 -9.11 8.43
N ALA A 32 3.38 -9.88 7.67
CA ALA A 32 2.63 -9.37 6.53
C ALA A 32 2.12 -7.97 6.86
N THR A 33 2.48 -6.98 6.04
CA THR A 33 1.88 -5.66 6.13
C THR A 33 0.38 -5.87 6.08
N PRO A 34 -0.39 -5.47 7.11
CA PRO A 34 -1.84 -5.56 7.06
C PRO A 34 -2.28 -4.80 5.81
N THR A 35 -3.02 -5.46 4.92
CA THR A 35 -3.72 -4.78 3.82
C THR A 35 -5.07 -4.35 4.39
N PRO A 36 -5.23 -3.11 4.92
CA PRO A 36 -6.53 -2.66 5.40
C PRO A 36 -7.54 -2.76 4.26
N ARG A 37 -8.61 -3.50 4.49
CA ARG A 37 -9.73 -3.62 3.56
C ARG A 37 -10.71 -2.49 3.86
N PRO A 38 -11.30 -1.83 2.86
CA PRO A 38 -12.32 -0.81 3.08
C PRO A 38 -13.51 -1.41 3.83
N ASP A 39 -13.92 -0.77 4.92
CA ASP A 39 -15.09 -1.08 5.73
C ASP A 39 -15.73 0.27 6.07
N ALA A 40 -16.54 0.77 5.13
CA ALA A 40 -17.18 2.07 5.18
C ALA A 40 -18.39 2.08 6.13
N ASP A 41 -19.05 0.94 6.35
CA ASP A 41 -20.16 0.82 7.30
C ASP A 41 -19.74 0.46 8.74
N GLY A 42 -18.48 0.04 8.92
CA GLY A 42 -17.86 -0.23 10.22
C GLY A 42 -18.34 -1.52 10.88
N ASP A 43 -18.92 -2.45 10.11
CA ASP A 43 -19.43 -3.72 10.62
C ASP A 43 -18.33 -4.79 10.83
N GLY A 44 -17.10 -4.48 10.41
CA GLY A 44 -15.94 -5.36 10.48
C GLY A 44 -15.84 -6.35 9.31
N ALA A 45 -16.78 -6.33 8.37
CA ALA A 45 -16.71 -6.98 7.09
C ALA A 45 -16.21 -5.98 6.02
N PRO A 46 -15.31 -6.41 5.14
CA PRO A 46 -14.92 -5.60 3.98
C PRO A 46 -16.11 -5.28 3.07
N ASP A 47 -16.13 -4.06 2.56
CA ASP A 47 -17.19 -3.54 1.71
C ASP A 47 -16.97 -3.76 0.22
N HIS A 48 -15.98 -4.53 -0.21
CA HIS A 48 -15.63 -4.56 -1.62
C HIS A 48 -16.70 -5.26 -2.48
N GLY A 49 -16.77 -4.90 -3.77
CA GLY A 49 -17.71 -5.42 -4.77
C GLY A 49 -17.89 -6.95 -4.76
N ASP A 50 -16.81 -7.64 -4.45
CA ASP A 50 -16.64 -9.08 -4.49
C ASP A 50 -16.77 -9.79 -3.13
N ASP A 51 -16.83 -9.04 -2.02
CA ASP A 51 -17.17 -9.58 -0.69
C ASP A 51 -18.68 -9.93 -0.58
N TYR A 52 -19.50 -9.39 -1.50
CA TYR A 52 -20.94 -9.63 -1.59
C TYR A 52 -21.38 -10.20 -2.96
N PRO A 53 -20.91 -11.40 -3.37
CA PRO A 53 -21.14 -11.94 -4.72
C PRO A 53 -22.60 -12.26 -5.04
N THR A 54 -23.48 -12.26 -4.04
CA THR A 54 -24.94 -12.47 -4.19
C THR A 54 -25.77 -11.28 -3.72
N ASP A 55 -25.13 -10.20 -3.26
CA ASP A 55 -25.82 -9.01 -2.72
C ASP A 55 -25.06 -7.73 -3.05
N ASP A 56 -25.03 -7.42 -4.35
CA ASP A 56 -24.47 -6.22 -4.96
C ASP A 56 -24.85 -4.88 -4.27
N ARG A 57 -25.94 -4.87 -3.48
CA ARG A 57 -26.40 -3.66 -2.77
C ARG A 57 -25.58 -3.33 -1.54
N ARG A 58 -24.86 -4.31 -1.00
CA ARG A 58 -23.93 -4.13 0.14
C ARG A 58 -22.51 -3.81 -0.32
N ALA A 59 -22.23 -4.05 -1.59
CA ALA A 59 -20.89 -3.93 -2.14
C ALA A 59 -20.58 -2.47 -2.54
N VAL A 60 -19.58 -1.87 -1.91
CA VAL A 60 -18.89 -0.66 -2.36
C VAL A 60 -17.99 -1.03 -3.53
N ARG A 61 -18.35 -0.52 -4.71
CA ARG A 61 -17.68 -0.80 -5.99
C ARG A 61 -16.55 0.19 -6.31
N THR A 62 -16.32 1.15 -5.43
CA THR A 62 -15.31 2.18 -5.61
C THR A 62 -14.43 2.23 -4.38
N PHE A 63 -13.13 2.03 -4.57
CA PHE A 63 -12.16 2.12 -3.49
C PHE A 63 -11.23 3.30 -3.74
N ARG A 64 -10.80 3.94 -2.65
CA ARG A 64 -9.76 4.95 -2.69
C ARG A 64 -8.85 4.80 -1.47
N SER A 65 -7.55 4.73 -1.71
CA SER A 65 -6.50 4.83 -0.69
C SER A 65 -5.55 5.96 -1.05
N THR A 66 -5.20 6.74 -0.04
CA THR A 66 -4.24 7.84 -0.16
C THR A 66 -3.30 7.81 1.03
N GLY A 67 -2.02 8.09 0.82
CA GLY A 67 -1.06 8.16 1.91
C GLY A 67 0.32 8.65 1.50
N SER A 68 1.17 8.83 2.50
CA SER A 68 2.55 9.28 2.34
C SER A 68 3.55 8.43 3.17
N PRO A 69 3.57 7.09 3.03
CA PRO A 69 4.48 6.24 3.77
C PRO A 69 5.95 6.62 3.54
N THR A 70 6.77 6.43 4.57
CA THR A 70 8.23 6.41 4.45
C THR A 70 8.72 4.98 4.58
N LEU A 71 9.36 4.46 3.54
CA LEU A 71 9.88 3.09 3.46
C LEU A 71 11.39 3.09 3.70
N GLN A 72 11.87 2.23 4.59
CA GLN A 72 13.29 1.91 4.69
C GLN A 72 13.73 1.00 3.55
N PRO A 73 15.02 0.97 3.18
CA PRO A 73 15.53 -0.03 2.25
C PRO A 73 15.21 -1.45 2.74
N GLY A 74 14.59 -2.25 1.87
CA GLY A 74 14.12 -3.60 2.21
C GLY A 74 12.68 -3.65 2.74
N GLU A 75 11.97 -2.53 2.79
CA GLU A 75 10.54 -2.48 3.15
C GLU A 75 9.64 -2.30 1.93
N PHE A 76 8.38 -2.73 2.09
CA PHE A 76 7.31 -2.49 1.14
C PHE A 76 5.99 -2.29 1.89
N THR A 77 5.01 -1.68 1.21
CA THR A 77 3.62 -1.64 1.66
C THR A 77 2.70 -2.09 0.53
N ALA A 78 1.53 -2.61 0.87
CA ALA A 78 0.60 -3.19 -0.09
C ALA A 78 -0.85 -2.75 0.16
N ILE A 79 -1.60 -2.63 -0.92
CA ILE A 79 -3.01 -2.29 -0.96
C ILE A 79 -3.71 -3.35 -1.81
N ALA A 80 -4.74 -4.00 -1.25
CA ALA A 80 -5.56 -4.93 -2.03
C ALA A 80 -6.42 -4.12 -3.01
N LEU A 81 -6.39 -4.50 -4.29
CA LEU A 81 -7.19 -3.89 -5.36
C LEU A 81 -8.48 -4.68 -5.60
N THR A 82 -8.37 -6.00 -5.61
CA THR A 82 -9.49 -6.94 -5.71
C THR A 82 -9.26 -8.08 -4.71
N ASN A 83 -10.33 -8.73 -4.25
CA ASN A 83 -10.32 -9.75 -3.19
C ASN A 83 -10.90 -11.11 -3.65
N ALA A 84 -11.32 -11.24 -4.91
CA ALA A 84 -11.85 -12.48 -5.45
C ALA A 84 -11.32 -12.78 -6.85
N PRO A 85 -11.06 -14.07 -7.16
CA PRO A 85 -10.72 -14.52 -8.52
C PRO A 85 -11.81 -14.27 -9.56
N THR A 86 -13.00 -13.80 -9.17
CA THR A 86 -14.12 -13.47 -10.04
C THR A 86 -14.30 -11.98 -10.29
N ALA A 87 -13.60 -11.11 -9.54
CA ALA A 87 -13.63 -9.66 -9.74
C ALA A 87 -13.15 -9.32 -11.16
N ARG A 88 -13.82 -8.38 -11.83
CA ARG A 88 -13.50 -7.99 -13.23
C ARG A 88 -14.07 -6.61 -13.56
N GLY A 89 -13.45 -5.96 -14.54
CA GLY A 89 -14.01 -4.79 -15.21
C GLY A 89 -13.79 -3.48 -14.46
N ASP A 90 -13.16 -3.50 -13.29
CA ASP A 90 -12.84 -2.27 -12.58
C ASP A 90 -11.61 -1.60 -13.18
N VAL A 91 -11.65 -0.27 -13.26
CA VAL A 91 -10.54 0.58 -13.68
C VAL A 91 -9.68 0.88 -12.46
N LEU A 92 -8.43 0.41 -12.51
CA LEU A 92 -7.36 0.86 -11.62
C LEU A 92 -6.87 2.24 -12.09
N HIS A 93 -6.88 3.20 -11.18
CA HIS A 93 -6.15 4.44 -11.33
C HIS A 93 -5.15 4.57 -10.17
N TYR A 94 -3.88 4.86 -10.47
CA TYR A 94 -2.95 5.28 -9.42
C TYR A 94 -2.04 6.40 -9.86
N GLU A 95 -1.72 7.25 -8.88
CA GLU A 95 -0.72 8.29 -8.96
C GLU A 95 0.30 8.05 -7.84
N VAL A 96 1.58 8.13 -8.17
CA VAL A 96 2.69 8.00 -7.22
C VAL A 96 3.69 9.11 -7.46
N THR A 97 4.12 9.78 -6.39
CA THR A 97 5.19 10.79 -6.41
C THR A 97 6.16 10.53 -5.26
N VAL A 98 7.45 10.52 -5.56
CA VAL A 98 8.51 10.25 -4.60
C VAL A 98 9.23 11.53 -4.20
N ALA A 99 9.39 11.76 -2.90
CA ALA A 99 10.20 12.85 -2.40
C ALA A 99 11.69 12.56 -2.58
N GLY A 100 12.40 13.45 -3.27
CA GLY A 100 13.85 13.35 -3.48
C GLY A 100 14.23 12.59 -4.76
N SER A 101 15.35 11.86 -4.72
CA SER A 101 15.94 11.25 -5.93
C SER A 101 16.01 9.74 -5.91
N THR A 102 15.71 9.09 -4.80
CA THR A 102 15.68 7.62 -4.71
C THR A 102 14.38 7.12 -5.34
N PRO A 103 14.41 6.25 -6.36
CA PRO A 103 13.18 5.74 -6.97
C PRO A 103 12.50 4.67 -6.10
N VAL A 104 11.26 4.34 -6.44
CA VAL A 104 10.48 3.22 -5.87
C VAL A 104 9.92 2.36 -7.00
N ASP A 105 9.63 1.09 -6.71
CA ASP A 105 8.87 0.22 -7.60
C ASP A 105 7.38 0.26 -7.23
N CYS A 106 6.50 0.44 -8.21
CA CYS A 106 5.05 0.34 -8.08
C CYS A 106 4.62 -0.96 -8.76
N LEU A 107 4.45 -2.04 -7.99
CA LEU A 107 4.24 -3.38 -8.52
C LEU A 107 2.79 -3.80 -8.34
N VAL A 108 2.22 -4.44 -9.35
CA VAL A 108 0.95 -5.15 -9.22
C VAL A 108 1.23 -6.65 -9.28
N LEU A 109 0.77 -7.37 -8.26
CA LEU A 109 0.92 -8.81 -8.16
C LEU A 109 -0.46 -9.47 -8.03
N GLU A 110 -0.60 -10.66 -8.59
CA GLU A 110 -1.69 -11.56 -8.21
C GLU A 110 -1.49 -12.05 -6.77
N ARG A 111 -2.56 -12.53 -6.13
CA ARG A 111 -2.53 -13.03 -4.74
C ARG A 111 -1.44 -14.07 -4.49
N ASP A 112 -1.35 -15.12 -5.31
CA ASP A 112 -0.39 -16.22 -5.11
C ASP A 112 1.08 -15.72 -5.19
N PRO A 113 1.50 -14.95 -6.22
CA PRO A 113 2.80 -14.28 -6.25
C PRO A 113 3.06 -13.34 -5.07
N TYR A 114 2.05 -12.59 -4.62
CA TYR A 114 2.19 -11.70 -3.47
C TYR A 114 2.42 -12.47 -2.18
N ASP A 115 1.68 -13.55 -1.93
CA ASP A 115 1.85 -14.36 -0.73
C ASP A 115 3.25 -15.00 -0.70
N ALA A 116 3.74 -15.49 -1.84
CA ALA A 116 5.12 -15.95 -1.97
C ALA A 116 6.15 -14.83 -1.71
N TYR A 117 5.88 -13.62 -2.17
CA TYR A 117 6.73 -12.45 -1.95
C TYR A 117 6.85 -12.09 -0.46
N VAL A 118 5.72 -12.07 0.25
CA VAL A 118 5.63 -11.89 1.71
C VAL A 118 6.41 -12.97 2.45
N ASP A 119 6.35 -14.22 1.98
CA ASP A 119 7.11 -15.35 2.53
C ASP A 119 8.62 -15.33 2.20
N GLY A 120 9.08 -14.30 1.49
CA GLY A 120 10.50 -14.07 1.23
C GLY A 120 10.98 -14.49 -0.15
N ALA A 121 10.09 -14.93 -1.05
CA ALA A 121 10.46 -15.16 -2.44
C ALA A 121 10.93 -13.84 -3.08
N ARG A 122 11.97 -13.92 -3.92
CA ARG A 122 12.54 -12.77 -4.66
C ARG A 122 12.51 -12.96 -6.17
N ASP A 123 11.89 -14.04 -6.62
CA ASP A 123 11.60 -14.31 -8.03
C ASP A 123 10.11 -14.62 -8.13
N VAL A 124 9.31 -13.56 -8.08
CA VAL A 124 7.84 -13.64 -8.22
C VAL A 124 7.42 -12.90 -9.50
N PRO A 125 6.43 -13.41 -10.22
CA PRO A 125 5.88 -12.71 -11.37
C PRO A 125 5.14 -11.45 -10.91
N ILE A 126 5.25 -10.39 -11.72
CA ILE A 126 4.47 -9.16 -11.59
C ILE A 126 3.60 -9.01 -12.84
N VAL A 127 2.53 -8.24 -12.75
CA VAL A 127 1.69 -7.88 -13.90
C VAL A 127 2.26 -6.61 -14.52
N ASP A 128 3.11 -6.78 -15.54
CA ASP A 128 3.88 -5.69 -16.16
C ASP A 128 3.00 -4.55 -16.68
N GLU A 129 1.82 -4.87 -17.21
CA GLU A 129 0.88 -3.88 -17.76
C GLU A 129 0.49 -2.82 -16.72
N TYR A 130 0.28 -3.26 -15.49
CA TYR A 130 -0.20 -2.41 -14.39
C TYR A 130 0.96 -1.88 -13.52
N SER A 131 2.18 -2.38 -13.70
CA SER A 131 3.34 -2.07 -12.87
C SER A 131 4.25 -0.99 -13.46
N ARG A 132 4.97 -0.25 -12.61
CA ARG A 132 6.00 0.70 -13.00
C ARG A 132 7.23 0.53 -12.11
N VAL A 133 8.39 0.29 -12.71
CA VAL A 133 9.64 -0.07 -12.01
C VAL A 133 10.60 1.13 -12.04
N GLY A 134 11.25 1.41 -10.92
CA GLY A 134 12.32 2.39 -10.79
C GLY A 134 11.85 3.83 -11.02
N VAL A 135 10.63 4.15 -10.59
CA VAL A 135 10.00 5.44 -10.85
C VAL A 135 10.17 6.43 -9.71
N ARG A 136 10.15 7.71 -10.06
CA ARG A 136 9.97 8.82 -9.10
C ARG A 136 8.56 9.41 -9.18
N GLU A 137 7.94 9.29 -10.35
CA GLU A 137 6.58 9.70 -10.62
C GLU A 137 5.95 8.64 -11.53
N ALA A 138 4.70 8.28 -11.27
CA ALA A 138 3.93 7.40 -12.13
C ALA A 138 2.44 7.75 -12.07
N GLU A 139 1.79 7.67 -13.22
CA GLU A 139 0.34 7.76 -13.37
C GLU A 139 -0.10 6.61 -14.28
N VAL A 140 -1.06 5.81 -13.82
CA VAL A 140 -1.62 4.68 -14.57
C VAL A 140 -3.13 4.72 -14.44
N THR A 141 -3.82 4.53 -15.57
CA THR A 141 -5.26 4.28 -15.64
C THR A 141 -5.49 3.11 -16.58
N VAL A 142 -6.03 2.00 -16.07
CA VAL A 142 -6.14 0.74 -16.82
C VAL A 142 -7.29 -0.11 -16.30
N GLU A 143 -7.99 -0.82 -17.19
CA GLU A 143 -8.98 -1.82 -16.80
C GLU A 143 -8.25 -3.09 -16.35
N LEU A 144 -8.57 -3.59 -15.15
CA LEU A 144 -7.98 -4.83 -14.65
C LEU A 144 -8.65 -6.04 -15.31
N ASP A 145 -7.80 -6.99 -15.68
CA ASP A 145 -8.24 -8.34 -16.01
C ASP A 145 -8.96 -8.99 -14.81
N ARG A 146 -9.56 -10.15 -15.07
CA ARG A 146 -10.19 -10.93 -14.00
C ARG A 146 -9.12 -11.52 -13.09
N GLY A 147 -9.12 -11.15 -11.81
CA GLY A 147 -8.18 -11.71 -10.85
C GLY A 147 -8.23 -11.05 -9.47
N GLU A 148 -7.42 -11.58 -8.56
CA GLU A 148 -7.18 -11.02 -7.22
C GLU A 148 -5.82 -10.32 -7.21
N TYR A 149 -5.82 -8.99 -7.15
CA TYR A 149 -4.63 -8.16 -7.34
C TYR A 149 -4.30 -7.31 -6.12
N LEU A 150 -3.01 -7.07 -5.96
CA LEU A 150 -2.45 -6.18 -4.95
C LEU A 150 -1.52 -5.18 -5.62
N PHE A 151 -1.68 -3.91 -5.25
CA PHE A 151 -0.74 -2.85 -5.54
C PHE A 151 0.29 -2.76 -4.42
N VAL A 152 1.58 -2.74 -4.77
CA VAL A 152 2.71 -2.74 -3.84
C VAL A 152 3.61 -1.56 -4.16
N LEU A 153 3.84 -0.71 -3.15
CA LEU A 153 4.97 0.22 -3.15
C LEU A 153 6.16 -0.51 -2.57
N ASP A 154 7.12 -0.83 -3.42
CA ASP A 154 8.26 -1.67 -3.11
C ASP A 154 9.56 -0.85 -3.08
N HIS A 155 10.18 -0.81 -1.91
CA HIS A 155 11.54 -0.28 -1.71
C HIS A 155 12.49 -1.42 -1.30
N THR A 156 12.30 -2.59 -1.90
CA THR A 156 13.17 -3.76 -1.73
C THR A 156 14.06 -3.93 -2.95
N ALA A 157 14.82 -5.04 -3.00
CA ALA A 157 15.64 -5.40 -4.15
C ALA A 157 14.92 -6.37 -5.12
N LEU A 158 13.58 -6.31 -5.22
CA LEU A 158 12.82 -7.22 -6.08
C LEU A 158 13.01 -6.90 -7.57
N LYS A 159 12.94 -5.63 -7.97
CA LYS A 159 13.19 -5.20 -9.36
C LYS A 159 14.25 -4.11 -9.46
N THR A 160 14.21 -3.12 -8.57
CA THR A 160 15.21 -2.05 -8.50
C THR A 160 16.06 -2.17 -7.24
N ASP A 161 17.34 -1.79 -7.27
CA ASP A 161 18.16 -1.69 -6.05
C ASP A 161 17.69 -0.48 -5.21
N PRO A 162 17.28 -0.67 -3.95
CA PRO A 162 16.72 0.40 -3.12
C PRO A 162 17.79 1.38 -2.60
N GLY A 163 19.08 1.05 -2.74
CA GLY A 163 20.16 1.81 -2.13
C GLY A 163 20.12 1.77 -0.60
N SER A 164 20.63 2.83 0.04
CA SER A 164 20.76 2.91 1.50
C SER A 164 19.80 3.90 2.17
N ASP A 165 19.14 4.74 1.39
CA ASP A 165 18.38 5.87 1.92
C ASP A 165 16.88 5.52 1.96
N PRO A 166 16.15 5.93 3.01
CA PRO A 166 14.71 5.78 3.05
C PRO A 166 14.05 6.68 1.99
N VAL A 167 12.84 6.29 1.59
CA VAL A 167 12.05 7.01 0.58
C VAL A 167 10.67 7.36 1.12
N THR A 168 10.23 8.61 0.95
CA THR A 168 8.85 9.03 1.24
C THR A 168 8.07 9.07 -0.06
N VAL A 169 6.93 8.37 -0.10
CA VAL A 169 6.14 8.16 -1.32
C VAL A 169 4.72 8.65 -1.09
N GLU A 170 4.32 9.71 -1.78
CA GLU A 170 2.93 10.13 -1.86
C GLU A 170 2.20 9.29 -2.90
N HIS A 171 1.02 8.76 -2.56
CA HIS A 171 0.22 7.96 -3.48
C HIS A 171 -1.27 8.24 -3.38
N VAL A 172 -1.94 8.03 -4.50
CA VAL A 172 -3.39 7.85 -4.64
C VAL A 172 -3.60 6.55 -5.40
N VAL A 173 -4.44 5.67 -4.89
CA VAL A 173 -4.84 4.42 -5.55
C VAL A 173 -6.35 4.34 -5.51
N GLU A 174 -6.97 4.17 -6.66
CA GLU A 174 -8.40 4.18 -6.86
C GLU A 174 -8.84 2.99 -7.72
N MET A 175 -9.97 2.41 -7.36
CA MET A 175 -10.70 1.43 -8.16
C MET A 175 -12.09 1.99 -8.43
N ALA A 176 -12.53 1.93 -9.67
CA ALA A 176 -13.86 2.39 -10.05
C ALA A 176 -14.46 1.52 -11.17
N GLU A 177 -15.79 1.46 -11.24
CA GLU A 177 -16.47 0.86 -12.39
C GLU A 177 -16.08 1.57 -13.70
N PRO A 178 -16.03 0.84 -14.82
CA PRO A 178 -15.77 1.45 -16.11
C PRO A 178 -16.98 2.33 -16.45
N ALA A 179 -16.73 3.50 -17.01
CA ALA A 179 -17.80 4.38 -17.45
C ALA A 179 -18.74 3.59 -18.38
N PRO A 180 -20.08 3.74 -18.26
CA PRO A 180 -21.00 3.03 -19.12
C PRO A 180 -20.65 3.37 -20.57
N THR A 181 -20.30 2.36 -21.36
CA THR A 181 -20.09 2.54 -22.80
C THR A 181 -21.37 3.14 -23.35
N SER A 182 -21.27 4.38 -23.85
CA SER A 182 -22.37 5.02 -24.55
C SER A 182 -22.63 4.18 -25.79
N THR A 183 -23.64 3.32 -25.75
CA THR A 183 -24.15 2.69 -26.96
C THR A 183 -24.76 3.83 -27.78
N GLU A 184 -23.99 4.36 -28.74
CA GLU A 184 -24.55 5.16 -29.81
C GLU A 184 -25.53 4.24 -30.56
N GLU A 185 -26.83 4.50 -30.40
CA GLU A 185 -27.91 3.95 -31.24
C GLU A 185 -27.82 4.46 -32.69
#